data_AF-A0A505INP4-F1
#
_entry.id   AF-A0A505INP4-F1
#
_cell.length_a   1.000
_cell.length_b   1.000
_cell.length_c   1.000
_cell.angle_alpha   90.00
_cell.angle_beta   90.00
_cell.angle_gamma   90.00
#
_symmetry.space_group_name_H-M   'P 1'
#
loop_
_entity.id
_entity.type
_entity.pdbx_description
1 polymer ?
#
loop_
_entity_poly.entity_id
_entity_poly.type
_entity_poly.pdbx_seq_one_letter_code
_entity_poly.pdbx_strand_id
1 'polypeptide(L)'
;MKNRKWTDQEILLLKNKVTFNEQGLTNNALELSILFGREVGAIYRRVYRLRKEGELPDIYYDDPIYPFRKNYTSREDRFIANAFKSGTPVRGIAEVLDRSEGSVYARIVKLRDLKIIDYRRKNWSENECKLLVAHSKFDQFGYLANVNELMRLTGRSRCAVFKKIELMRKTGEIQVLPDRSHTNQASRAISNYYYQLHVCTKKEPTPVPASVDQM
;
A
#
# COMPACT_ATOMS: atom_id res chain seq x y z
N MET A 1 -7.50 -7.78 -20.58
CA MET A 1 -6.40 -7.89 -21.57
C MET A 1 -5.03 -7.61 -20.93
N LYS A 2 -4.53 -8.45 -20.00
CA LYS A 2 -3.37 -8.08 -19.15
C LYS A 2 -1.97 -8.37 -19.73
N ASN A 3 -1.83 -9.03 -20.88
CA ASN A 3 -0.52 -9.51 -21.39
C ASN A 3 -0.28 -9.32 -22.90
N ARG A 4 -0.84 -8.28 -23.53
CA ARG A 4 -0.54 -7.98 -24.95
C ARG A 4 0.91 -7.47 -25.08
N LYS A 5 1.77 -8.19 -25.82
CA LYS A 5 3.15 -7.75 -26.12
C LYS A 5 3.15 -6.47 -26.98
N TRP A 6 4.22 -5.70 -26.92
CA TRP A 6 4.45 -4.56 -27.81
C TRP A 6 5.08 -5.06 -29.09
N THR A 7 4.55 -4.65 -30.24
CA THR A 7 5.13 -4.87 -31.56
C THR A 7 6.12 -3.76 -31.89
N ASP A 8 7.05 -4.01 -32.81
CA ASP A 8 8.06 -3.02 -33.21
C ASP A 8 7.40 -1.78 -33.84
N GLN A 9 6.30 -1.97 -34.58
CA GLN A 9 5.51 -0.87 -35.14
C GLN A 9 4.87 0.00 -34.06
N GLU A 10 4.28 -0.61 -33.01
CA GLU A 10 3.73 0.14 -31.89
C GLU A 10 4.83 0.89 -31.13
N ILE A 11 6.01 0.28 -30.98
CA ILE A 11 7.16 0.91 -30.31
C ILE A 11 7.64 2.12 -31.11
N LEU A 12 7.80 1.98 -32.43
CA LEU A 12 8.22 3.07 -33.30
C LEU A 12 7.20 4.21 -33.27
N LEU A 13 5.91 3.89 -33.37
CA LEU A 13 4.84 4.89 -33.27
C LEU A 13 4.84 5.59 -31.90
N LEU A 14 5.06 4.84 -30.81
CA LEU A 14 5.14 5.40 -29.47
C LEU A 14 6.30 6.38 -29.35
N LYS A 15 7.49 6.03 -29.84
CA LYS A 15 8.67 6.92 -29.84
C LYS A 15 8.39 8.22 -30.58
N ASN A 16 7.66 8.17 -31.69
CA ASN A 16 7.36 9.34 -32.51
C ASN A 16 6.24 10.22 -31.94
N LYS A 17 5.34 9.66 -31.12
CA LYS A 17 4.15 10.36 -30.60
C LYS A 17 4.28 10.77 -29.13
N VAL A 18 5.21 10.20 -28.37
CA VAL A 18 5.39 10.57 -26.97
C VAL A 18 5.94 11.98 -26.85
N THR A 19 5.32 12.78 -25.99
CA THR A 19 5.79 14.13 -25.66
C THR A 19 6.15 14.21 -24.18
N PHE A 20 7.08 15.10 -23.86
CA PHE A 20 7.57 15.31 -22.51
C PHE A 20 7.38 16.77 -22.09
N ASN A 21 7.21 17.00 -20.79
CA ASN A 21 7.30 18.35 -20.21
C ASN A 21 8.77 18.76 -20.02
N GLU A 22 9.00 19.95 -19.46
CA GLU A 22 10.33 20.51 -19.19
C GLU A 22 11.22 19.61 -18.32
N GLN A 23 10.62 18.78 -17.46
CA GLN A 23 11.33 17.83 -16.60
C GLN A 23 11.56 16.47 -17.27
N GLY A 24 11.19 16.31 -18.54
CA GLY A 24 11.27 15.04 -19.24
C GLY A 24 10.17 14.06 -18.81
N LEU A 25 9.12 14.47 -18.10
CA LEU A 25 8.00 13.59 -17.74
C LEU A 25 7.00 13.50 -18.89
N THR A 26 6.47 12.31 -19.15
CA THR A 26 5.46 12.10 -20.20
C THR A 26 4.18 12.84 -19.88
N ASN A 27 3.81 13.81 -20.73
CA ASN A 27 2.65 14.68 -20.51
C ASN A 27 1.41 14.28 -21.34
N ASN A 28 1.55 13.39 -22.33
CA ASN A 28 0.43 12.92 -23.17
C ASN A 28 0.08 11.44 -22.98
N ALA A 29 0.38 10.86 -21.81
CA ALA A 29 0.18 9.42 -21.55
C ALA A 29 -1.27 8.95 -21.73
N LEU A 30 -2.26 9.82 -21.44
CA LEU A 30 -3.68 9.52 -21.63
C LEU A 30 -4.05 9.39 -23.12
N GLU A 31 -3.58 10.32 -23.95
CA GLU A 31 -3.82 10.28 -25.40
C GLU A 31 -3.19 9.04 -26.03
N LEU A 32 -1.96 8.71 -25.63
CA LEU A 32 -1.28 7.48 -26.06
C LEU A 32 -2.07 6.24 -25.61
N SER A 33 -2.64 6.25 -24.40
CA SER A 33 -3.44 5.11 -23.91
C SER A 33 -4.65 4.84 -24.79
N ILE A 34 -5.32 5.89 -25.28
CA ILE A 34 -6.44 5.81 -26.23
C ILE A 34 -5.95 5.31 -27.58
N LEU A 35 -4.86 5.88 -28.12
CA LEU A 35 -4.27 5.52 -29.41
C LEU A 35 -3.88 4.03 -29.48
N PHE A 36 -3.28 3.51 -28.41
CA PHE A 36 -2.83 2.11 -28.36
C PHE A 36 -3.87 1.13 -27.80
N GLY A 37 -5.00 1.62 -27.29
CA GLY A 37 -6.01 0.79 -26.63
C GLY A 37 -5.45 0.05 -25.40
N ARG A 38 -4.64 0.73 -24.59
CA ARG A 38 -3.94 0.17 -23.42
C ARG A 38 -4.19 1.00 -22.18
N GLU A 39 -3.98 0.42 -21.00
CA GLU A 39 -4.01 1.19 -19.76
C GLU A 39 -2.86 2.22 -19.72
N VAL A 40 -3.12 3.39 -19.13
CA VAL A 40 -2.12 4.46 -18.95
C VAL A 40 -0.84 3.93 -18.28
N GLY A 41 -0.98 3.04 -17.29
CA GLY A 41 0.16 2.40 -16.63
C GLY A 41 1.04 1.56 -17.56
N ALA A 42 0.48 0.96 -18.61
CA ALA A 42 1.25 0.20 -19.60
C ALA A 42 2.07 1.12 -20.50
N ILE A 43 1.56 2.32 -20.81
CA ILE A 43 2.31 3.37 -21.53
C ILE A 43 3.51 3.78 -20.68
N TYR A 44 3.30 4.17 -19.41
CA TYR A 44 4.39 4.56 -18.51
C TYR A 44 5.45 3.47 -18.37
N ARG A 45 5.06 2.20 -18.21
CA ARG A 45 6.01 1.09 -18.12
C ARG A 45 6.81 0.90 -19.41
N ARG A 46 6.21 1.09 -20.60
CA ARG A 46 6.96 0.97 -21.86
C ARG A 46 7.91 2.14 -22.06
N VAL A 47 7.46 3.37 -21.81
CA VAL A 47 8.33 4.57 -21.85
C VAL A 47 9.51 4.43 -20.90
N TYR A 48 9.27 3.93 -19.67
CA TYR A 48 10.34 3.66 -18.71
C TYR A 48 11.37 2.65 -19.25
N ARG A 49 10.93 1.57 -19.90
CA ARG A 49 11.84 0.60 -20.51
C ARG A 49 12.64 1.21 -21.66
N LEU A 50 11.98 1.96 -22.54
CA LEU A 50 12.65 2.67 -23.64
C LEU A 50 13.73 3.63 -23.13
N ARG A 51 13.51 4.31 -22.01
CA ARG A 51 14.56 5.12 -21.35
C ARG A 51 15.73 4.27 -20.87
N LYS A 52 15.46 3.13 -20.24
CA LYS A 52 16.50 2.19 -19.81
C LYS A 52 17.28 1.58 -20.98
N GLU A 53 16.63 1.47 -22.12
CA GLU A 53 17.21 1.04 -23.40
C GLU A 53 17.98 2.18 -24.12
N GLY A 54 17.93 3.43 -23.61
CA GLY A 54 18.57 4.59 -24.25
C GLY A 54 17.81 5.18 -25.44
N GLU A 55 16.61 4.69 -25.71
CA GLU A 55 15.79 5.03 -26.88
C GLU A 55 14.94 6.29 -26.69
N LEU A 56 14.88 6.82 -25.47
CA LEU A 56 14.16 8.04 -25.09
C LEU A 56 14.99 8.85 -24.07
N PRO A 57 14.82 10.19 -24.05
CA PRO A 57 15.51 11.04 -23.09
C PRO A 57 15.14 10.67 -21.65
N ASP A 58 16.13 10.73 -20.76
CA ASP A 58 15.93 10.50 -19.34
C ASP A 58 15.21 11.68 -18.68
N ILE A 59 14.70 11.47 -17.47
CA ILE A 59 14.06 12.51 -16.67
C ILE A 59 15.14 13.44 -16.12
N TYR A 60 14.91 14.75 -16.23
CA TYR A 60 15.79 15.77 -15.64
C TYR A 60 15.49 15.88 -14.14
N TYR A 61 16.28 15.18 -13.33
CA TYR A 61 16.12 15.20 -11.86
C TYR A 61 16.82 16.38 -11.19
N ASP A 62 17.82 16.95 -11.86
CA ASP A 62 18.74 17.98 -11.34
C ASP A 62 18.36 19.39 -11.80
N ASP A 63 17.06 19.71 -11.83
CA ASP A 63 16.60 21.09 -12.06
C ASP A 63 16.97 21.97 -10.83
N PRO A 64 17.82 23.00 -11.00
CA PRO A 64 18.25 23.84 -9.87
C PRO A 64 17.13 24.76 -9.35
N ILE A 65 16.08 24.99 -10.14
CA ILE A 65 14.93 25.84 -9.80
C ILE A 65 13.80 24.98 -9.21
N TYR A 66 13.50 23.83 -9.83
CA TYR A 66 12.43 22.92 -9.40
C TYR A 66 12.91 21.46 -9.25
N PRO A 67 13.74 21.16 -8.22
CA PRO A 67 14.32 19.84 -8.07
C PRO A 67 13.22 18.79 -7.84
N PHE A 68 13.26 17.71 -8.63
CA PHE A 68 12.31 16.59 -8.53
C PHE A 68 12.30 15.97 -7.13
N ARG A 69 13.44 16.03 -6.42
CA ARG A 69 13.57 15.63 -5.02
C ARG A 69 14.08 16.80 -4.18
N LYS A 70 13.15 17.58 -3.64
CA LYS A 70 13.50 18.59 -2.64
C LYS A 70 13.85 17.87 -1.32
N ASN A 71 15.13 17.83 -0.96
CA ASN A 71 15.57 17.27 0.32
C ASN A 71 15.02 18.07 1.51
N TYR A 72 14.95 17.42 2.67
CA TYR A 72 14.66 18.11 3.93
C TYR A 72 15.93 18.75 4.46
N THR A 73 15.86 20.03 4.77
CA THR A 73 16.89 20.80 5.45
C THR A 73 16.89 20.48 6.95
N SER A 74 18.01 20.73 7.63
CA SER A 74 18.10 20.57 9.09
C SER A 74 17.11 21.48 9.84
N ARG A 75 16.71 22.61 9.24
CA ARG A 75 15.68 23.50 9.81
C ARG A 75 14.30 22.87 9.73
N GLU A 76 13.94 22.31 8.58
CA GLU A 76 12.67 21.58 8.42
C GLU A 76 12.64 20.36 9.36
N ASP A 77 13.74 19.62 9.50
CA ASP A 77 13.80 18.49 10.44
C ASP A 77 13.53 18.89 11.88
N ARG A 78 14.14 19.98 12.35
CA ARG A 78 13.90 20.52 13.70
C ARG A 78 12.45 20.95 13.86
N PHE A 79 11.87 21.60 12.84
CA PHE A 79 10.47 21.99 12.85
C PHE A 79 9.54 20.76 12.92
N ILE A 80 9.74 19.76 12.07
CA ILE A 80 8.97 18.51 12.06
C ILE A 80 9.07 17.82 13.41
N ALA A 81 10.28 17.72 13.97
CA ALA A 81 10.51 17.10 15.26
C ALA A 81 9.75 17.82 16.38
N ASN A 82 9.83 19.14 16.44
CA ASN A 82 9.16 19.93 17.46
C ASN A 82 7.63 19.88 17.29
N ALA A 83 7.11 20.14 16.09
CA ALA A 83 5.67 20.11 15.83
C ALA A 83 5.08 18.72 16.11
N PHE A 84 5.77 17.65 15.71
CA PHE A 84 5.36 16.29 16.02
C PHE A 84 5.41 15.99 17.53
N LYS A 85 6.46 16.47 18.23
CA LYS A 85 6.58 16.40 19.71
C LYS A 85 5.59 17.29 20.46
N SER A 86 4.96 18.26 19.82
CA SER A 86 3.84 19.04 20.38
C SER A 86 2.47 18.40 20.09
N GLY A 87 2.41 17.39 19.22
CA GLY A 87 1.17 16.70 18.87
C GLY A 87 0.40 17.30 17.70
N THR A 88 1.05 18.20 16.93
CA THR A 88 0.49 18.70 15.68
C THR A 88 0.25 17.53 14.71
N PRO A 89 -0.93 17.44 14.07
CA PRO A 89 -1.20 16.40 13.09
C PRO A 89 -0.25 16.54 11.89
N VAL A 90 0.15 15.41 11.31
CA VAL A 90 1.10 15.35 10.17
C VAL A 90 0.63 16.22 9.00
N ARG A 91 -0.69 16.25 8.76
CA ARG A 91 -1.32 17.13 7.77
C ARG A 91 -0.97 18.61 7.98
N GLY A 92 -1.15 19.13 9.20
CA GLY A 92 -0.83 20.53 9.50
C GLY A 92 0.66 20.84 9.35
N ILE A 93 1.54 19.87 9.67
CA ILE A 93 2.99 20.01 9.43
C ILE A 93 3.28 20.10 7.93
N ALA A 94 2.60 19.27 7.13
CA ALA A 94 2.76 19.21 5.68
C ALA A 94 2.29 20.50 4.99
N GLU A 95 1.15 21.04 5.41
CA GLU A 95 0.62 22.32 4.93
C GLU A 95 1.60 23.48 5.19
N VAL A 96 2.20 23.56 6.39
CA VAL A 96 3.17 24.62 6.72
C VAL A 96 4.47 24.51 5.93
N LEU A 97 4.91 23.28 5.60
CA LEU A 97 6.15 23.04 4.88
C LEU A 97 5.99 23.03 3.35
N ASP A 98 4.76 23.16 2.87
CA ASP A 98 4.40 22.96 1.45
C ASP A 98 4.93 21.62 0.92
N ARG A 99 4.60 20.54 1.65
CA ARG A 99 4.99 19.16 1.33
C ARG A 99 3.78 18.25 1.31
N SER A 100 3.91 17.09 0.67
CA SER A 100 2.88 16.05 0.80
C SER A 100 2.93 15.41 2.19
N GLU A 101 1.76 15.02 2.71
CA GLU A 101 1.64 14.33 3.99
C GLU A 101 2.51 13.05 4.05
N GLY A 102 2.54 12.30 2.95
CA GLY A 102 3.35 11.10 2.82
C GLY A 102 4.86 11.37 2.93
N SER A 103 5.32 12.49 2.36
CA SER A 103 6.73 12.91 2.46
C SER A 103 7.11 13.24 3.91
N VAL A 104 6.24 13.99 4.61
CA VAL A 104 6.46 14.33 6.03
C VAL A 104 6.41 13.08 6.90
N TYR A 105 5.47 12.17 6.66
CA TYR A 105 5.37 10.92 7.41
C TYR A 105 6.63 10.06 7.24
N ALA A 106 7.10 9.89 6.00
CA ALA A 106 8.35 9.19 5.71
C ALA A 106 9.54 9.86 6.42
N ARG A 107 9.56 11.21 6.47
CA ARG A 107 10.60 11.92 7.20
C ARG A 107 10.53 11.71 8.70
N ILE A 108 9.34 11.71 9.30
CA ILE A 108 9.15 11.40 10.74
C ILE A 108 9.66 10.00 11.07
N VAL A 109 9.41 9.01 10.21
CA VAL A 109 9.96 7.65 10.38
C VAL A 109 11.49 7.70 10.41
N LYS A 110 12.11 8.37 9.43
CA LYS A 110 13.57 8.52 9.40
C LYS A 110 14.13 9.25 10.62
N LEU A 111 13.46 10.30 11.10
CA LEU A 111 13.85 11.03 12.31
C LEU A 111 13.72 10.17 13.59
N ARG A 112 12.83 9.18 13.61
CA ARG A 112 12.76 8.18 14.70
C ARG A 112 13.89 7.17 14.61
N ASP A 113 14.22 6.70 13.41
CA ASP A 113 15.34 5.77 13.20
C ASP A 113 16.66 6.42 13.63
N LEU A 114 16.81 7.73 13.37
CA LEU A 114 17.92 8.57 13.84
C LEU A 114 17.85 8.94 15.33
N LYS A 115 16.82 8.50 16.07
CA LYS A 115 16.58 8.79 17.50
C LYS A 115 16.49 10.30 17.84
N ILE A 116 16.10 11.14 16.88
CA ILE A 116 15.86 12.58 17.08
C ILE A 116 14.47 12.81 17.69
N ILE A 117 13.52 11.95 17.31
CA ILE A 117 12.14 11.95 17.79
C ILE A 117 11.86 10.61 18.46
N ASP A 118 11.37 10.65 19.69
CA ASP A 118 10.94 9.45 20.40
C ASP A 118 9.65 8.88 19.84
N TYR A 119 9.53 7.57 20.02
CA TYR A 119 8.36 6.85 19.58
C TYR A 119 7.16 7.14 20.48
N ARG A 120 6.18 7.91 19.98
CA ARG A 120 4.91 8.17 20.67
C ARG A 120 3.94 6.98 20.64
N ARG A 121 4.36 5.75 21.00
CA ARG A 121 3.37 4.76 21.44
C ARG A 121 3.13 4.99 22.92
N LYS A 122 1.92 5.42 23.29
CA LYS A 122 1.48 5.38 24.69
C LYS A 122 1.54 3.91 25.12
N ASN A 123 2.48 3.57 25.99
CA ASN A 123 2.61 2.22 26.53
C ASN A 123 1.33 1.83 27.29
N TRP A 124 1.05 0.54 27.34
CA TRP A 124 -0.06 0.02 28.14
C TRP A 124 0.32 0.11 29.62
N SER A 125 -0.49 0.78 30.42
CA SER A 125 -0.30 0.79 31.87
C SER A 125 -0.71 -0.56 32.46
N GLU A 126 -0.18 -0.88 33.63
CA GLU A 126 -0.56 -2.10 34.34
C GLU A 126 -2.06 -2.12 34.67
N ASN A 127 -2.64 -0.97 35.01
CA ASN A 127 -4.07 -0.82 35.24
C ASN A 127 -4.90 -1.08 33.98
N GLU A 128 -4.47 -0.55 32.82
CA GLU A 128 -5.13 -0.86 31.54
C GLU A 128 -5.06 -2.37 31.24
N CYS A 129 -3.93 -3.03 31.53
CA CYS A 129 -3.79 -4.48 31.38
C CYS A 129 -4.73 -5.25 32.31
N LYS A 130 -4.81 -4.87 33.60
CA LYS A 130 -5.73 -5.47 34.58
C LYS A 130 -7.19 -5.32 34.14
N LEU A 131 -7.57 -4.15 33.64
CA LEU A 131 -8.91 -3.90 33.09
C LEU A 131 -9.21 -4.82 31.89
N LEU A 132 -8.24 -5.00 30.98
CA LEU A 132 -8.42 -5.91 29.84
C LEU A 132 -8.63 -7.35 30.31
N VAL A 133 -7.82 -7.84 31.24
CA VAL A 133 -7.96 -9.22 31.75
C VAL A 133 -9.29 -9.42 32.47
N ALA A 134 -9.68 -8.46 33.32
CA ALA A 134 -10.90 -8.55 34.11
C ALA A 134 -12.20 -8.45 33.28
N HIS A 135 -12.21 -7.62 32.23
CA HIS A 135 -13.43 -7.32 31.47
C HIS A 135 -13.49 -7.98 30.09
N SER A 136 -12.48 -8.75 29.66
CA SER A 136 -12.52 -9.42 28.36
C SER A 136 -13.60 -10.51 28.33
N LYS A 137 -14.51 -10.40 27.36
CA LYS A 137 -15.53 -11.42 27.09
C LYS A 137 -15.28 -12.02 25.71
N PHE A 138 -15.25 -13.34 25.66
CA PHE A 138 -15.03 -14.09 24.44
C PHE A 138 -16.32 -14.76 23.98
N ASP A 139 -16.49 -14.89 22.67
CA ASP A 139 -17.56 -15.70 22.09
C ASP A 139 -17.23 -17.21 22.19
N GLN A 140 -18.15 -18.04 21.71
CA GLN A 140 -18.00 -19.50 21.68
C GLN A 140 -16.78 -20.00 20.89
N PHE A 141 -16.22 -19.17 20.01
CA PHE A 141 -15.04 -19.48 19.20
C PHE A 141 -13.78 -18.81 19.75
N GLY A 142 -13.83 -18.20 20.94
CA GLY A 142 -12.70 -17.55 21.57
C GLY A 142 -12.33 -16.19 20.96
N TYR A 143 -13.18 -15.55 20.16
CA TYR A 143 -12.96 -14.19 19.68
C TYR A 143 -13.52 -13.15 20.66
N LEU A 144 -12.89 -11.99 20.69
CA LEU A 144 -13.26 -10.91 21.60
C LEU A 144 -14.60 -10.29 21.18
N ALA A 145 -15.65 -10.52 21.97
CA ALA A 145 -17.01 -10.11 21.66
C ALA A 145 -17.29 -8.65 22.08
N ASN A 146 -16.69 -8.18 23.18
CA ASN A 146 -17.00 -6.89 23.81
C ASN A 146 -15.95 -5.79 23.55
N VAL A 147 -15.32 -5.77 22.38
CA VAL A 147 -14.23 -4.82 22.07
C VAL A 147 -14.60 -3.35 22.27
N ASN A 148 -15.86 -2.96 21.98
CA ASN A 148 -16.30 -1.57 22.12
C ASN A 148 -16.33 -1.12 23.59
N GLU A 149 -16.65 -2.02 24.51
CA GLU A 149 -16.62 -1.76 25.96
C GLU A 149 -15.17 -1.52 26.42
N LEU A 150 -14.26 -2.40 26.01
CA LEU A 150 -12.84 -2.30 26.34
C LEU A 150 -12.19 -1.02 25.76
N MET A 151 -12.63 -0.56 24.59
CA MET A 151 -12.19 0.72 24.03
C MET A 151 -12.61 1.89 24.92
N ARG A 152 -13.83 1.88 25.47
CA ARG A 152 -14.31 2.93 26.38
C ARG A 152 -13.53 2.91 27.70
N LEU A 153 -13.32 1.73 28.28
CA LEU A 153 -12.60 1.56 29.55
C LEU A 153 -11.13 1.98 29.46
N THR A 154 -10.45 1.66 28.35
CA THR A 154 -9.02 1.92 28.19
C THR A 154 -8.72 3.24 27.47
N GLY A 155 -9.72 3.85 26.83
CA GLY A 155 -9.54 5.01 25.95
C GLY A 155 -8.67 4.68 24.72
N ARG A 156 -8.50 3.40 24.38
CA ARG A 156 -7.66 2.95 23.25
C ARG A 156 -8.49 2.65 22.02
N SER A 157 -7.86 2.73 20.85
CA SER A 157 -8.49 2.37 19.59
C SER A 157 -8.75 0.86 19.51
N ARG A 158 -9.75 0.47 18.71
CA ARG A 158 -10.11 -0.92 18.45
C ARG A 158 -8.90 -1.80 18.09
N CYS A 159 -8.07 -1.31 17.17
CA CYS A 159 -6.87 -2.02 16.70
C CYS A 159 -5.82 -2.19 17.81
N ALA A 160 -5.64 -1.18 18.67
CA ALA A 160 -4.72 -1.27 19.80
C ALA A 160 -5.17 -2.33 20.82
N VAL A 161 -6.48 -2.36 21.14
CA VAL A 161 -7.06 -3.37 22.05
C VAL A 161 -6.83 -4.78 21.49
N PHE A 162 -7.19 -5.04 20.23
CA PHE A 162 -6.98 -6.36 19.60
C PHE A 162 -5.52 -6.81 19.66
N LYS A 163 -4.59 -5.93 19.27
CA LYS A 163 -3.15 -6.24 19.31
C LYS A 163 -2.66 -6.54 20.72
N LYS A 164 -3.17 -5.82 21.73
CA LYS A 164 -2.78 -6.05 23.12
C LYS A 164 -3.34 -7.36 23.65
N ILE A 165 -4.59 -7.69 23.36
CA ILE A 165 -5.19 -8.99 23.72
C ILE A 165 -4.45 -10.14 23.05
N GLU A 166 -4.06 -10.01 21.78
CA GLU A 166 -3.24 -11.02 21.10
C GLU A 166 -1.88 -11.19 21.76
N LEU A 167 -1.24 -10.10 22.19
CA LEU A 167 0.02 -10.16 22.93
C LEU A 167 -0.18 -10.84 24.29
N MET A 168 -1.23 -10.49 25.04
CA MET A 168 -1.59 -11.09 26.33
C MET A 168 -1.88 -12.59 26.22
N ARG A 169 -2.41 -13.05 25.08
CA ARG A 169 -2.55 -14.49 24.80
C ARG A 169 -1.20 -15.17 24.61
N LYS A 170 -0.27 -14.52 23.90
CA LYS A 170 1.08 -15.05 23.68
C LYS A 170 1.89 -15.12 24.98
N THR A 171 1.67 -14.17 25.89
CA THR A 171 2.32 -14.16 27.22
C THR A 171 1.63 -15.06 28.24
N GLY A 172 0.46 -15.61 27.92
CA GLY A 172 -0.31 -16.48 28.83
C GLY A 172 -1.17 -15.74 29.86
N GLU A 173 -1.24 -14.42 29.81
CA GLU A 173 -2.13 -13.61 30.66
C GLU A 173 -3.62 -13.88 30.34
N ILE A 174 -3.92 -14.26 29.10
CA ILE A 174 -5.25 -14.67 28.64
C ILE A 174 -5.16 -16.07 28.05
N GLN A 175 -5.84 -17.03 28.68
CA GLN A 175 -5.81 -18.45 28.28
C GLN A 175 -6.73 -18.78 27.10
N VAL A 176 -7.75 -17.96 26.85
CA VAL A 176 -8.72 -18.22 25.77
C VAL A 176 -8.08 -17.94 24.41
N LEU A 177 -7.88 -18.99 23.63
CA LEU A 177 -7.37 -18.95 22.26
C LEU A 177 -8.52 -18.92 21.24
N PRO A 178 -8.39 -18.12 20.17
CA PRO A 178 -9.40 -18.07 19.11
C PRO A 178 -9.29 -19.30 18.20
N ASP A 179 -10.43 -19.92 17.88
CA ASP A 179 -10.50 -20.98 16.88
C ASP A 179 -10.42 -20.39 15.47
N ARG A 180 -9.27 -20.61 14.83
CA ARG A 180 -8.94 -20.10 13.50
C ARG A 180 -9.71 -20.79 12.37
N SER A 181 -10.37 -21.92 12.63
CA SER A 181 -11.23 -22.59 11.66
C SER A 181 -12.44 -21.70 11.30
N HIS A 182 -12.91 -20.90 12.26
CA HIS A 182 -14.04 -19.97 12.13
C HIS A 182 -13.66 -18.55 11.66
N THR A 183 -12.37 -18.24 11.42
CA THR A 183 -11.98 -16.94 10.86
C THR A 183 -12.40 -16.83 9.39
N ASN A 184 -12.96 -15.69 8.98
CA ASN A 184 -13.18 -15.32 7.57
C ASN A 184 -14.03 -16.31 6.75
N GLN A 185 -14.97 -17.03 7.37
CA GLN A 185 -15.83 -18.00 6.67
C GLN A 185 -16.56 -17.36 5.46
N ALA A 186 -17.08 -16.14 5.60
CA ALA A 186 -17.73 -15.42 4.51
C ALA A 186 -16.77 -15.14 3.34
N SER A 187 -15.56 -14.66 3.62
CA SER A 187 -14.55 -14.40 2.57
C SER A 187 -14.05 -15.69 1.90
N ARG A 188 -13.90 -16.78 2.67
CA ARG A 188 -13.58 -18.11 2.12
C ARG A 188 -14.71 -18.64 1.24
N ALA A 189 -15.97 -18.46 1.64
CA ALA A 189 -17.14 -18.85 0.85
C ALA A 189 -17.20 -18.09 -0.48
N ILE A 190 -16.97 -16.77 -0.46
CA ILE A 190 -16.90 -15.94 -1.67
C ILE A 190 -15.74 -16.39 -2.57
N SER A 191 -14.56 -16.64 -2.02
CA SER A 191 -13.41 -17.13 -2.79
C SER A 191 -13.69 -18.50 -3.42
N ASN A 192 -14.33 -19.41 -2.68
CA ASN A 192 -14.71 -20.74 -3.18
C ASN A 192 -15.77 -20.64 -4.29
N TYR A 193 -16.75 -19.74 -4.15
CA TYR A 193 -17.74 -19.47 -5.19
C TYR A 193 -17.10 -19.00 -6.50
N TYR A 194 -16.19 -18.02 -6.45
CA TYR A 194 -15.48 -17.56 -7.64
C TYR A 194 -14.55 -18.64 -8.24
N TYR A 195 -13.94 -19.47 -7.40
CA TYR A 195 -13.15 -20.62 -7.87
C TYR A 195 -14.02 -21.63 -8.62
N GLN A 196 -15.20 -21.97 -8.09
CA GLN A 196 -16.16 -22.86 -8.75
C GLN A 196 -16.61 -22.30 -10.10
N LEU A 197 -16.97 -21.01 -10.16
CA LEU A 197 -17.30 -20.34 -11.42
C LEU A 197 -16.14 -20.42 -12.43
N HIS A 198 -14.90 -20.21 -11.98
CA HIS A 198 -13.72 -20.29 -12.84
C HIS A 198 -13.52 -21.71 -13.40
N VAL A 199 -13.71 -22.75 -12.59
CA VAL A 199 -13.62 -24.15 -13.03
C VAL A 199 -14.74 -24.47 -14.03
N CYS A 200 -15.99 -24.07 -13.74
CA CYS A 200 -17.13 -24.32 -14.63
C CYS A 200 -17.07 -23.56 -15.97
N THR A 201 -16.35 -22.43 -16.03
CA THR A 201 -16.21 -21.62 -17.26
C THR A 201 -14.98 -21.97 -18.10
N LYS A 202 -14.13 -22.88 -17.65
CA LYS A 202 -13.09 -23.48 -18.51
C LYS A 202 -13.75 -24.38 -19.54
N LYS A 203 -13.84 -23.91 -20.79
CA LYS A 203 -14.11 -24.79 -21.94
C LYS A 203 -13.00 -25.83 -22.02
N GLU A 204 -13.37 -27.10 -22.22
CA GLU A 204 -12.41 -28.15 -22.52
C GLU A 204 -11.61 -27.78 -23.78
N PRO A 205 -10.30 -28.09 -23.82
CA PRO A 205 -9.50 -27.84 -25.01
C PRO A 205 -10.11 -28.58 -26.18
N THR A 206 -10.43 -27.85 -27.25
CA THR A 206 -10.90 -28.44 -28.50
C THR A 206 -9.89 -29.49 -28.96
N PRO A 207 -10.29 -30.74 -29.21
CA PRO A 207 -9.37 -31.75 -29.74
C PRO A 207 -8.78 -31.22 -31.04
N VAL A 208 -7.45 -31.15 -31.12
CA VAL A 208 -6.76 -30.81 -32.36
C VAL A 208 -7.00 -32.00 -33.31
N PRO A 209 -7.66 -31.81 -34.47
CA PRO A 209 -7.80 -32.89 -35.43
C PRO A 209 -6.41 -33.30 -35.90
N ALA A 210 -6.14 -34.62 -35.84
CA ALA A 210 -4.90 -35.19 -36.35
C ALA A 210 -4.72 -34.73 -37.81
N SER A 211 -3.56 -34.14 -38.09
CA SER A 211 -3.13 -33.77 -39.44
C SER A 211 -3.33 -34.96 -40.36
N VAL A 212 -4.20 -34.80 -41.36
CA VAL A 212 -4.33 -35.73 -42.47
C VAL A 212 -3.02 -35.64 -43.25
N ASP A 213 -2.21 -36.70 -43.18
CA ASP A 213 -1.05 -36.89 -44.04
C ASP A 213 -1.52 -36.77 -45.50
N GLN A 214 -1.04 -35.75 -46.20
CA GLN A 214 -1.19 -35.65 -47.63
C GLN A 214 -0.13 -36.56 -48.27
N MET A 215 -0.60 -37.68 -48.83
CA MET A 215 0.09 -38.40 -49.91
C MET A 215 -0.05 -37.64 -51.22
#